data_AF-A0A821FQ49-F1
#
_entry.id   AF-A0A821FQ49-F1
#
_cell.length_a   1.000
_cell.length_b   1.000
_cell.length_c   1.000
_cell.angle_alpha   90.00
_cell.angle_beta   90.00
_cell.angle_gamma   90.00
#
_symmetry.space_group_name_H-M   'P 1'
#
loop_
_entity.id
_entity.type
_entity.pdbx_description
1 polymer ?
#
loop_
_entity_poly.entity_id
_entity_poly.type
_entity_poly.pdbx_seq_one_letter_code
_entity_poly.pdbx_strand_id
1 'polypeptide(L)'
;MYRSKKKKNSKASNRDTHESSPQSIMMNNQNLNNKIETESVKSESAIRIFIGIIGVSLLSVPICYILSYMKQMKNSLNVFLYAAVICISVAPLTYFLLIKHLLHVKKEMYFYVFTIFSFTAIADLLLALTIDDYSSAFHFYLNQGEVYLKTSHGLYINYWDGTTHYTLYLIMLYCMLKQKTETKFFRFLSLFWCGST
;
A
#
# COMPACT_ATOMS: atom_id res chain seq x y z
N MET A 1 26.73 41.23 45.52
CA MET A 1 25.83 41.16 46.69
C MET A 1 24.66 40.30 46.27
N TYR A 2 24.46 39.01 46.61
CA TYR A 2 24.80 38.22 47.79
C TYR A 2 25.26 36.79 47.41
N ARG A 3 25.82 36.13 48.42
CA ARG A 3 26.71 34.96 48.43
C ARG A 3 25.93 33.77 49.02
N SER A 4 26.11 32.54 48.53
CA SER A 4 26.21 31.38 49.44
C SER A 4 26.73 30.11 48.77
N LYS A 5 27.91 29.67 49.24
CA LYS A 5 28.47 28.33 49.08
C LYS A 5 27.83 27.38 50.12
N LYS A 6 27.44 26.17 49.72
CA LYS A 6 27.35 24.95 50.54
C LYS A 6 27.39 23.77 49.57
N LYS A 7 27.98 22.61 49.83
CA LYS A 7 29.02 22.08 50.72
C LYS A 7 29.30 20.70 50.10
N LYS A 8 30.55 20.26 50.05
CA LYS A 8 30.94 18.89 49.65
C LYS A 8 30.11 17.87 50.43
N ASN A 9 29.62 16.83 49.74
CA ASN A 9 29.45 15.52 50.34
C ASN A 9 30.00 14.46 49.36
N SER A 10 31.16 13.95 49.74
CA SER A 10 31.70 12.68 49.29
C SER A 10 30.70 11.57 49.61
N LYS A 11 30.21 10.88 48.58
CA LYS A 11 29.90 9.46 48.65
C LYS A 11 30.38 8.84 47.35
N ALA A 12 31.60 8.31 47.41
CA ALA A 12 32.00 7.19 46.57
C ALA A 12 30.98 6.08 46.81
N SER A 13 30.08 5.87 45.85
CA SER A 13 29.30 4.65 45.76
C SER A 13 29.98 3.83 44.67
N ASN A 14 30.68 2.79 45.10
CA ASN A 14 31.03 1.63 44.27
C ASN A 14 29.85 1.37 43.34
N ARG A 15 30.09 1.50 42.03
CA ARG A 15 29.20 0.95 41.03
C ARG A 15 29.91 -0.28 40.53
N ASP A 16 29.51 -1.39 41.13
CA ASP A 16 29.96 -2.73 40.83
C ASP A 16 29.96 -2.93 39.32
N THR A 17 31.15 -3.18 38.77
CA THR A 17 31.30 -3.85 37.49
C THR A 17 30.77 -5.26 37.70
N HIS A 18 29.45 -5.44 37.61
CA HIS A 18 28.84 -6.74 37.43
C HIS A 18 29.39 -7.30 36.11
N GLU A 19 30.44 -8.10 36.23
CA GLU A 19 30.99 -8.94 35.18
C GLU A 19 29.86 -9.86 34.74
N SER A 20 29.20 -9.50 33.63
CA SER A 20 28.09 -10.25 33.07
C SER A 20 28.58 -11.68 32.80
N SER A 21 28.05 -12.66 33.55
CA SER A 21 28.42 -14.07 33.46
C SER A 21 28.45 -14.52 31.99
N PRO A 22 29.45 -15.32 31.54
CA PRO A 22 29.55 -15.79 30.16
C PRO A 22 28.25 -16.41 29.62
N GLN A 23 27.48 -17.08 30.50
CA GLN A 23 26.18 -17.66 30.15
C GLN A 23 25.12 -16.60 29.83
N SER A 24 25.12 -15.46 30.54
CA SER A 24 24.20 -14.34 30.27
C SER A 24 24.48 -13.68 28.92
N ILE A 25 25.77 -13.55 28.56
CA ILE A 25 26.19 -12.99 27.26
C ILE A 25 25.77 -13.94 26.13
N MET A 26 25.98 -15.25 26.31
CA MET A 26 25.56 -16.25 25.30
C MET A 26 24.04 -16.29 25.12
N MET A 27 23.25 -16.26 26.19
CA MET A 27 21.78 -16.20 26.10
C MET A 27 21.31 -14.91 25.42
N ASN A 28 21.93 -13.77 25.71
CA ASN A 28 21.55 -12.49 25.11
C ASN A 28 21.85 -12.47 23.60
N ASN A 29 22.98 -13.04 23.18
CA ASN A 29 23.35 -13.17 21.76
C ASN A 29 22.42 -14.12 21.01
N GLN A 30 22.02 -15.25 21.62
CA GLN A 30 21.06 -16.16 21.01
C GLN A 30 19.68 -15.51 20.83
N ASN A 31 19.20 -14.78 21.82
CA ASN A 31 17.94 -14.04 21.71
C ASN A 31 18.01 -12.95 20.63
N LEU A 32 19.15 -12.26 20.52
CA LEU A 32 19.36 -11.25 19.47
C LEU A 32 19.36 -11.88 18.08
N ASN A 33 20.05 -13.01 17.90
CA ASN A 33 20.09 -13.73 16.62
C ASN A 33 18.71 -14.24 16.22
N ASN A 34 17.97 -14.85 17.15
CA ASN A 34 16.60 -15.31 16.90
C ASN A 34 15.66 -14.13 16.53
N LYS A 35 15.85 -12.96 17.16
CA LYS A 35 15.10 -11.75 16.83
C LYS A 35 15.43 -11.23 15.42
N ILE A 36 16.72 -11.22 15.05
CA ILE A 36 17.16 -10.79 13.72
C ILE A 36 16.63 -11.74 12.65
N GLU A 37 16.69 -13.05 12.88
CA GLU A 37 16.20 -14.07 11.95
C GLU A 37 14.69 -13.98 11.75
N THR A 38 13.91 -13.79 12.83
CA THR A 38 12.46 -13.59 12.74
C THR A 38 12.07 -12.29 12.03
N GLU A 39 12.79 -11.19 12.26
CA GLU A 39 12.57 -9.92 11.53
C GLU A 39 12.96 -10.04 10.04
N SER A 40 14.02 -10.79 9.73
CA SER A 40 14.47 -11.08 8.37
C SER A 40 13.43 -11.88 7.58
N VAL A 41 12.95 -13.00 8.13
CA VAL A 41 11.94 -13.87 7.48
C VAL A 41 10.62 -13.12 7.25
N LYS A 42 10.21 -12.28 8.21
CA LYS A 42 9.03 -11.42 8.08
C LYS A 42 9.22 -10.35 7.02
N SER A 43 10.42 -9.78 6.92
CA SER A 43 10.79 -8.80 5.91
C SER A 43 10.72 -9.38 4.49
N GLU A 44 11.26 -10.58 4.28
CA GLU A 44 11.18 -11.33 3.02
C GLU A 44 9.73 -11.62 2.61
N SER A 45 8.92 -12.09 3.56
CA SER A 45 7.50 -12.37 3.33
C SER A 45 6.72 -11.10 2.95
N ALA A 46 7.02 -9.97 3.60
CA ALA A 46 6.44 -8.68 3.27
C ALA A 46 6.76 -8.23 1.84
N ILE A 47 8.00 -8.41 1.39
CA ILE A 47 8.42 -8.04 0.02
C ILE A 47 7.69 -8.88 -1.03
N ARG A 48 7.58 -10.21 -0.81
CA ARG A 48 6.84 -11.10 -1.71
C ARG A 48 5.37 -10.69 -1.86
N ILE A 49 4.73 -10.34 -0.74
CA ILE A 49 3.35 -9.84 -0.75
C ILE A 49 3.26 -8.51 -1.50
N PHE A 50 4.19 -7.59 -1.27
CA PHE A 50 4.21 -6.29 -1.93
C PHE A 50 4.34 -6.43 -3.45
N ILE A 51 5.22 -7.32 -3.93
CA ILE A 51 5.34 -7.65 -5.35
C ILE A 51 4.02 -8.23 -5.88
N GLY A 52 3.35 -9.09 -5.10
CA GLY A 52 2.04 -9.62 -5.45
C GLY A 52 0.97 -8.53 -5.62
N ILE A 53 0.93 -7.53 -4.73
CA ILE A 53 0.02 -6.38 -4.84
C ILE A 53 0.28 -5.63 -6.14
N ILE A 54 1.55 -5.31 -6.44
CA ILE A 54 1.92 -4.62 -7.68
C ILE A 54 1.48 -5.44 -8.89
N GLY A 55 1.75 -6.76 -8.89
CA GLY A 55 1.33 -7.66 -9.95
C GLY A 55 -0.19 -7.69 -10.15
N VAL A 56 -0.97 -7.68 -9.07
CA VAL A 56 -2.43 -7.61 -9.16
C VAL A 56 -2.90 -6.24 -9.67
N SER A 57 -2.29 -5.14 -9.22
CA SER A 57 -2.64 -3.82 -9.75
C SER A 57 -2.38 -3.73 -11.27
N LEU A 58 -1.26 -4.28 -11.74
CA LEU A 58 -0.91 -4.32 -13.17
C LEU A 58 -1.83 -5.21 -13.99
N LEU A 59 -2.53 -6.17 -13.38
CA LEU A 59 -3.55 -6.99 -14.05
C LEU A 59 -4.71 -6.14 -14.59
N SER A 60 -4.89 -4.91 -14.08
CA SER A 60 -5.84 -3.94 -14.62
C SER A 60 -5.61 -3.69 -16.12
N VAL A 61 -4.34 -3.59 -16.53
CA VAL A 61 -3.97 -3.30 -17.93
C VAL A 61 -4.50 -4.35 -18.91
N PRO A 62 -4.15 -5.65 -18.80
CA PRO A 62 -4.67 -6.66 -19.72
C PRO A 62 -6.20 -6.81 -19.62
N ILE A 63 -6.80 -6.64 -18.42
CA ILE A 63 -8.25 -6.69 -18.25
C ILE A 63 -8.93 -5.60 -19.09
N CYS A 64 -8.47 -4.35 -18.99
CA CYS A 64 -8.98 -3.23 -19.78
C CYS A 64 -8.85 -3.46 -21.29
N TYR A 65 -7.71 -3.99 -21.75
CA TYR A 65 -7.54 -4.32 -23.17
C TYR A 65 -8.47 -5.42 -23.64
N ILE A 66 -8.65 -6.50 -22.87
CA ILE A 66 -9.57 -7.59 -23.22
C ILE A 66 -11.00 -7.06 -23.38
N LEU A 67 -11.43 -6.17 -22.48
CA LEU A 67 -12.75 -5.54 -22.56
C LEU A 67 -12.90 -4.65 -23.80
N SER A 68 -11.84 -3.94 -24.18
CA SER A 68 -11.79 -3.16 -25.42
C SER A 68 -11.99 -4.05 -26.65
N TYR A 69 -11.37 -5.23 -26.69
CA TYR A 69 -11.53 -6.20 -27.77
C TYR A 69 -12.93 -6.82 -27.84
N MET A 70 -13.61 -6.97 -26.70
CA MET A 70 -14.89 -7.68 -26.65
C MET A 70 -16.03 -7.00 -27.42
N LYS A 71 -15.91 -5.74 -27.88
CA LYS A 71 -16.84 -5.02 -28.80
C LYS A 71 -18.35 -5.10 -28.47
N GLN A 72 -18.75 -5.68 -27.33
CA GLN A 72 -20.11 -6.09 -27.04
C GLN A 72 -20.88 -5.10 -26.18
N MET A 73 -20.27 -4.03 -25.67
CA MET A 73 -20.97 -3.15 -24.73
C MET A 73 -21.71 -1.97 -25.42
N LYS A 74 -22.38 -2.21 -26.56
CA LYS A 74 -23.06 -1.17 -27.37
C LYS A 74 -23.97 -0.21 -26.58
N ASN A 75 -24.38 -0.58 -25.36
CA ASN A 75 -25.23 0.18 -24.47
C ASN A 75 -24.43 0.71 -23.27
N SER A 76 -24.54 2.01 -22.98
CA SER A 76 -23.89 2.70 -21.84
C SER A 76 -24.12 2.01 -20.49
N LEU A 77 -25.32 1.49 -20.24
CA LEU A 77 -25.67 0.76 -19.02
C LEU A 77 -24.85 -0.53 -18.88
N ASN A 78 -24.65 -1.27 -19.97
CA ASN A 78 -23.88 -2.51 -19.94
C ASN A 78 -22.41 -2.22 -19.62
N VAL A 79 -21.84 -1.14 -20.16
CA VAL A 79 -20.48 -0.69 -19.84
C VAL A 79 -20.32 -0.48 -18.34
N PHE A 80 -21.26 0.23 -17.71
CA PHE A 80 -21.26 0.49 -16.27
C PHE A 80 -21.37 -0.80 -15.45
N LEU A 81 -22.27 -1.72 -15.84
CA LEU A 81 -22.41 -3.02 -15.18
C LEU A 81 -21.14 -3.86 -15.28
N TYR A 82 -20.49 -3.92 -16.43
CA TYR A 82 -19.23 -4.66 -16.57
C TYR A 82 -18.14 -4.04 -15.71
N ALA A 83 -17.99 -2.71 -15.69
CA ALA A 83 -17.05 -2.02 -14.81
C ALA A 83 -17.31 -2.33 -13.33
N ALA A 84 -18.57 -2.28 -12.88
CA ALA A 84 -18.95 -2.62 -11.52
C ALA A 84 -18.66 -4.10 -11.18
N VAL A 85 -18.97 -5.02 -12.09
CA VAL A 85 -18.68 -6.45 -11.92
C VAL A 85 -17.17 -6.70 -11.83
N ILE A 86 -16.36 -6.02 -12.64
CA ILE A 86 -14.89 -6.13 -12.57
C ILE A 86 -14.41 -5.64 -11.20
N CYS A 87 -14.82 -4.44 -10.77
CA CYS A 87 -14.45 -3.91 -9.45
C CYS A 87 -14.84 -4.86 -8.30
N ILE A 88 -16.04 -5.44 -8.35
CA ILE A 88 -16.52 -6.40 -7.34
C ILE A 88 -15.73 -7.71 -7.43
N SER A 89 -15.39 -8.18 -8.63
CA SER A 89 -14.65 -9.44 -8.85
C SER A 89 -13.17 -9.37 -8.46
N VAL A 90 -12.58 -8.16 -8.44
CA VAL A 90 -11.18 -7.95 -8.08
C VAL A 90 -10.95 -8.22 -6.58
N ALA A 91 -11.94 -7.94 -5.72
CA ALA A 91 -11.85 -8.21 -4.28
C ALA A 91 -11.67 -9.70 -3.91
N PRO A 92 -12.51 -10.64 -4.41
CA PRO A 92 -12.28 -12.07 -4.21
C PRO A 92 -11.06 -12.59 -4.98
N LEU A 93 -10.69 -11.99 -6.12
CA LEU A 93 -9.51 -12.39 -6.88
C LEU A 93 -8.21 -12.03 -6.15
N THR A 94 -8.12 -10.81 -5.59
CA THR A 94 -7.03 -10.40 -4.69
C THR A 94 -7.00 -11.28 -3.45
N TYR A 95 -8.14 -11.54 -2.81
CA TYR A 95 -8.23 -12.48 -1.70
C TYR A 95 -7.70 -13.88 -2.09
N PHE A 96 -8.13 -14.42 -3.23
CA PHE A 96 -7.74 -15.75 -3.69
C PHE A 96 -6.24 -15.83 -4.02
N LEU A 97 -5.71 -14.86 -4.77
CA LEU A 97 -4.30 -14.81 -5.15
C LEU A 97 -3.37 -14.55 -3.96
N LEU A 98 -3.74 -13.63 -3.05
CA LEU A 98 -2.87 -13.27 -1.92
C LEU A 98 -3.01 -14.22 -0.71
N ILE A 99 -4.19 -14.77 -0.43
CA ILE A 99 -4.42 -15.61 0.76
C ILE A 99 -4.18 -17.08 0.47
N LYS A 100 -4.65 -17.61 -0.67
CA LYS A 100 -4.54 -19.05 -0.95
C LYS A 100 -3.11 -19.48 -1.27
N HIS A 101 -2.31 -18.59 -1.86
CA HIS A 101 -0.96 -18.93 -2.33
C HIS A 101 0.16 -18.41 -1.40
N LEU A 102 -0.06 -17.33 -0.63
CA LEU A 102 1.08 -16.55 -0.14
C LEU A 102 1.34 -16.56 1.37
N LEU A 103 0.35 -16.51 2.28
CA LEU A 103 0.57 -16.81 3.72
C LEU A 103 -0.67 -16.59 4.60
N HIS A 104 -0.72 -17.33 5.70
CA HIS A 104 -1.66 -17.26 6.84
C HIS A 104 -1.48 -15.99 7.71
N VAL A 105 -1.51 -14.79 7.11
CA VAL A 105 -1.41 -13.52 7.87
C VAL A 105 -2.81 -12.99 8.14
N LYS A 106 -3.12 -12.73 9.42
CA LYS A 106 -4.30 -11.94 9.81
C LYS A 106 -4.13 -10.52 9.27
N LYS A 107 -4.63 -10.25 8.07
CA LYS A 107 -4.63 -8.91 7.48
C LYS A 107 -5.94 -8.23 7.80
N GLU A 108 -5.84 -7.00 8.27
CA GLU A 108 -7.00 -6.16 8.58
C GLU A 108 -7.78 -5.80 7.31
N MET A 109 -9.08 -5.50 7.46
CA MET A 109 -9.97 -5.12 6.36
C MET A 109 -9.38 -4.01 5.48
N TYR A 110 -8.68 -3.04 6.09
CA TYR A 110 -8.03 -1.92 5.42
C TYR A 110 -7.00 -2.34 4.36
N PHE A 111 -6.28 -3.44 4.58
CA PHE A 111 -5.29 -3.92 3.61
C PHE A 111 -5.94 -4.30 2.27
N TYR A 112 -7.11 -4.94 2.32
CA TYR A 112 -7.85 -5.32 1.10
C TYR A 112 -8.37 -4.09 0.38
N VAL A 113 -8.93 -3.14 1.13
CA VAL A 113 -9.45 -1.89 0.59
C VAL A 113 -8.37 -1.12 -0.18
N PHE A 114 -7.18 -0.95 0.42
CA PHE A 114 -6.06 -0.29 -0.27
C PHE A 114 -5.53 -1.08 -1.47
N THR A 115 -5.58 -2.41 -1.43
CA THR A 115 -5.20 -3.24 -2.59
C THR A 115 -6.16 -3.04 -3.75
N ILE A 116 -7.47 -3.02 -3.50
CA ILE A 116 -8.50 -2.76 -4.53
C ILE A 116 -8.35 -1.34 -5.08
N PHE A 117 -8.17 -0.33 -4.21
CA PHE A 117 -7.94 1.03 -4.67
C PHE A 117 -6.67 1.16 -5.52
N SER A 118 -5.60 0.43 -5.22
CA SER A 118 -4.40 0.44 -6.07
C SER A 118 -4.65 -0.15 -7.47
N PHE A 119 -5.56 -1.12 -7.59
CA PHE A 119 -5.99 -1.66 -8.88
C PHE A 119 -6.81 -0.64 -9.67
N THR A 120 -7.77 0.01 -9.01
CA THR A 120 -8.61 1.04 -9.62
C THR A 120 -7.78 2.24 -10.07
N ALA A 121 -6.81 2.69 -9.27
CA ALA A 121 -5.95 3.81 -9.63
C ALA A 121 -5.12 3.55 -10.90
N ILE A 122 -4.67 2.31 -11.16
CA ILE A 122 -4.03 1.97 -12.45
C ILE A 122 -5.05 2.00 -13.60
N ALA A 123 -6.29 1.58 -13.36
CA ALA A 123 -7.35 1.69 -14.36
C ALA A 123 -7.63 3.17 -14.69
N ASP A 124 -7.66 4.04 -13.69
CA ASP A 124 -7.89 5.49 -13.84
C ASP A 124 -6.71 6.17 -14.55
N LEU A 125 -5.48 5.76 -14.26
CA LEU A 125 -4.30 6.19 -15.02
C LEU A 125 -4.39 5.78 -16.49
N LEU A 126 -4.81 4.54 -16.76
CA LEU A 126 -4.97 4.04 -18.13
C LEU A 126 -6.11 4.76 -18.87
N LEU A 127 -7.16 5.15 -18.14
CA LEU A 127 -8.25 5.96 -18.66
C LEU A 127 -7.77 7.38 -19.02
N ALA A 128 -6.99 8.02 -18.15
CA ALA A 128 -6.35 9.30 -18.43
C ALA A 128 -5.43 9.23 -19.67
N LEU A 129 -4.59 8.21 -19.77
CA LEU A 129 -3.73 7.97 -20.94
C LEU A 129 -4.52 7.68 -22.22
N THR A 130 -5.73 7.13 -22.10
CA THR A 130 -6.61 6.92 -23.25
C THR A 130 -7.20 8.23 -23.74
N ILE A 131 -7.53 9.17 -22.83
CA ILE A 131 -8.01 10.50 -23.20
C ILE A 131 -6.91 11.30 -23.93
N ASP A 132 -5.64 11.13 -23.54
CA ASP A 132 -4.47 11.74 -24.20
C ASP A 132 -4.04 11.03 -25.49
N ASP A 133 -4.85 10.12 -26.04
CA ASP A 133 -4.58 9.32 -27.25
C ASP A 133 -3.30 8.44 -27.18
N TYR A 134 -2.71 8.25 -25.99
CA TYR A 134 -1.55 7.36 -25.79
C TYR A 134 -1.93 5.88 -25.75
N SER A 135 -3.18 5.55 -25.38
CA SER A 135 -3.66 4.17 -25.22
C SER A 135 -5.05 3.97 -25.82
N SER A 136 -5.29 2.82 -26.45
CA SER A 136 -6.60 2.44 -27.00
C SER A 136 -7.49 1.65 -26.02
N ALA A 137 -7.05 1.47 -24.77
CA ALA A 137 -7.70 0.59 -23.81
C ALA A 137 -9.13 1.03 -23.44
N PHE A 138 -9.39 2.34 -23.35
CA PHE A 138 -10.72 2.87 -22.96
C PHE A 138 -11.47 3.63 -24.07
N HIS A 139 -11.03 3.57 -25.33
CA HIS A 139 -11.72 4.27 -26.45
C HIS A 139 -13.21 3.93 -26.52
N PHE A 140 -13.52 2.68 -26.20
CA PHE A 140 -14.86 2.16 -26.15
C PHE A 140 -15.71 2.78 -25.01
N TYR A 141 -15.12 2.97 -23.83
CA TYR A 141 -15.75 3.58 -22.66
C TYR A 141 -15.98 5.09 -22.86
N LEU A 142 -15.01 5.79 -23.43
CA LEU A 142 -15.09 7.24 -23.69
C LEU A 142 -16.09 7.60 -24.79
N ASN A 143 -16.37 6.68 -25.72
CA ASN A 143 -17.31 6.92 -26.81
C ASN A 143 -18.75 6.48 -26.51
N GLN A 144 -18.97 5.57 -25.54
CA GLN A 144 -20.30 5.00 -25.27
C GLN A 144 -20.77 5.16 -23.82
N GLY A 145 -19.87 5.27 -22.85
CA GLY A 145 -20.19 5.31 -21.41
C GLY A 145 -20.40 6.74 -20.91
N GLU A 146 -19.33 7.54 -20.86
CA GLU A 146 -19.36 8.84 -20.20
C GLU A 146 -18.55 9.91 -20.94
N VAL A 147 -19.21 10.67 -21.80
CA VAL A 147 -18.61 11.81 -22.54
C VAL A 147 -18.08 12.89 -21.57
N TYR A 148 -18.64 12.98 -20.35
CA TYR A 148 -18.22 13.92 -19.31
C TYR A 148 -16.77 13.69 -18.84
N LEU A 149 -16.25 12.46 -18.92
CA LEU A 149 -14.85 12.18 -18.59
C LEU A 149 -13.85 12.74 -19.61
N LYS A 150 -14.30 13.10 -20.83
CA LYS A 150 -13.46 13.82 -21.80
C LYS A 150 -13.24 15.29 -21.43
N THR A 151 -13.86 15.79 -20.37
CA THR A 151 -13.59 17.14 -19.88
C THR A 151 -12.19 17.20 -19.24
N SER A 152 -11.54 18.36 -19.34
CA SER A 152 -10.23 18.61 -18.70
C SER A 152 -10.25 18.35 -17.19
N HIS A 153 -11.39 18.58 -16.55
CA HIS A 153 -11.60 18.30 -15.12
C HIS A 153 -11.61 16.80 -14.83
N GLY A 154 -12.31 15.99 -15.62
CA GLY A 154 -12.34 14.52 -15.46
C GLY A 154 -10.96 13.90 -15.70
N LEU A 155 -10.24 14.39 -16.72
CA LEU A 155 -8.86 13.99 -17.00
C LEU A 155 -7.93 14.24 -15.81
N TYR A 156 -8.01 15.44 -15.21
CA TYR A 156 -7.16 15.82 -14.07
C TYR A 156 -7.42 14.94 -12.85
N ILE A 157 -8.68 14.63 -12.54
CA ILE A 157 -9.02 13.76 -11.41
C ILE A 157 -8.45 12.36 -11.61
N ASN A 158 -8.57 11.80 -12.81
CA ASN A 158 -8.05 10.46 -13.12
C ASN A 158 -6.52 10.40 -13.05
N TYR A 159 -5.83 11.45 -13.52
CA TYR A 159 -4.38 11.56 -13.35
C TYR A 159 -3.97 11.65 -11.89
N TRP A 160 -4.68 12.46 -11.11
CA TRP A 160 -4.40 12.65 -9.70
C TRP A 160 -4.58 11.34 -8.92
N ASP A 161 -5.66 10.60 -9.18
CA ASP A 161 -5.89 9.31 -8.55
C ASP A 161 -4.84 8.26 -8.98
N GLY A 162 -4.59 8.16 -10.28
CA GLY A 162 -3.66 7.20 -10.84
C GLY A 162 -2.18 7.42 -10.49
N THR A 163 -1.80 8.63 -10.08
CA THR A 163 -0.41 8.96 -9.72
C THR A 163 -0.24 9.18 -8.22
N THR A 164 -0.89 10.20 -7.67
CA THR A 164 -0.76 10.62 -6.27
C THR A 164 -1.37 9.57 -5.34
N HIS A 165 -2.64 9.21 -5.55
CA HIS A 165 -3.29 8.22 -4.69
C HIS A 165 -2.68 6.83 -4.86
N TYR A 166 -2.33 6.41 -6.08
CA TYR A 166 -1.62 5.14 -6.31
C TYR A 166 -0.32 5.03 -5.50
N THR A 167 0.53 6.06 -5.55
CA THR A 167 1.79 6.10 -4.78
C THR A 167 1.51 6.01 -3.28
N LEU A 168 0.48 6.72 -2.82
CA LEU A 168 0.07 6.72 -1.43
C LEU A 168 -0.39 5.34 -0.95
N TYR A 169 -1.23 4.66 -1.75
CA TYR A 169 -1.69 3.30 -1.47
C TYR A 169 -0.52 2.33 -1.35
N LEU A 170 0.46 2.39 -2.26
CA LEU A 170 1.65 1.54 -2.22
C LEU A 170 2.46 1.77 -0.94
N ILE A 171 2.71 3.03 -0.56
CA ILE A 171 3.48 3.35 0.65
C ILE A 171 2.71 2.91 1.91
N MET A 172 1.39 3.13 1.97
CA MET A 172 0.57 2.67 3.08
C MET A 172 0.57 1.15 3.21
N LEU A 173 0.39 0.42 2.11
CA LEU A 173 0.46 -1.04 2.07
C LEU A 173 1.83 -1.54 2.51
N TYR A 174 2.91 -0.91 2.05
CA TYR A 174 4.28 -1.24 2.47
C TYR A 174 4.47 -1.03 3.98
N CYS A 175 3.99 0.09 4.53
CA CYS A 175 4.03 0.37 5.97
C CYS A 175 3.25 -0.67 6.78
N MET A 176 2.06 -1.07 6.32
CA MET A 176 1.26 -2.12 6.96
C MET A 176 1.99 -3.47 6.95
N LEU A 177 2.65 -3.82 5.83
CA LEU A 177 3.41 -5.08 5.72
C LEU A 177 4.65 -5.10 6.64
N LYS A 178 5.31 -3.96 6.81
CA LYS A 178 6.42 -3.81 7.77
C LYS A 178 5.95 -3.61 9.21
N GLN A 179 4.63 -3.62 9.47
CA GLN A 179 4.03 -3.33 10.77
C GLN A 179 4.53 -2.01 11.39
N LYS A 180 4.80 -1.02 10.53
CA LYS A 180 5.23 0.33 10.91
C LYS A 180 4.05 1.31 11.00
N THR A 181 2.86 0.80 11.28
CA THR A 181 1.59 1.56 11.34
C THR A 181 1.63 2.67 12.39
N GLU A 182 2.39 2.48 13.48
CA GLU A 182 2.53 3.47 14.57
C GLU A 182 3.46 4.65 14.25
N THR A 183 4.02 4.72 13.04
CA THR A 183 4.96 5.78 12.68
C THR A 183 4.20 7.09 12.40
N LYS A 184 4.74 8.23 12.87
CA LYS A 184 4.20 9.57 12.55
C LYS A 184 4.01 9.79 11.04
N PHE A 185 4.90 9.20 10.23
CA PHE A 185 4.84 9.22 8.77
C PHE A 185 3.59 8.54 8.21
N PHE A 186 3.21 7.35 8.71
CA PHE A 186 2.01 6.65 8.27
C PHE A 186 0.74 7.47 8.58
N ARG A 187 0.67 8.09 9.77
CA ARG A 187 -0.44 8.97 10.14
C ARG A 187 -0.55 10.21 9.26
N PHE A 188 0.58 10.85 8.94
CA PHE A 188 0.61 11.97 8.00
C PHE A 188 0.13 11.55 6.61
N LEU A 189 0.55 10.37 6.16
CA LEU A 189 0.19 9.83 4.86
C LEU A 189 -1.32 9.54 4.75
N SER A 190 -1.91 8.92 5.77
CA SER A 190 -3.35 8.67 5.82
C SER A 190 -4.16 9.96 5.93
N LEU A 191 -3.64 10.98 6.64
CA LEU A 191 -4.26 12.30 6.70
C LEU A 191 -4.19 13.02 5.35
N PHE A 192 -3.05 12.95 4.67
CA PHE A 192 -2.88 13.49 3.34
C PHE A 192 -3.82 12.82 2.34
N TRP A 193 -3.97 11.48 2.43
CA TRP A 193 -4.94 10.74 1.64
C TRP A 193 -6.36 11.26 1.84
N CYS A 194 -6.80 11.37 3.09
CA CYS A 194 -8.14 11.78 3.46
C CYS A 194 -8.45 13.24 3.05
N GLY A 195 -7.44 14.11 3.05
CA GLY A 195 -7.58 15.51 2.61
C GLY A 195 -7.43 15.72 1.11
N SER A 196 -6.95 14.70 0.38
CA SER A 196 -6.70 14.75 -1.07
C SER A 196 -7.84 14.15 -1.90
N THR A 197 -8.82 13.53 -1.25
CA THR A 197 -10.05 12.99 -1.85
C THR A 197 -11.17 14.01 -1.70
#